data_AF-A0A496UGD2-F1
#
_entry.id   AF-A0A496UGD2-F1
#
_cell.length_a   1.000
_cell.length_b   1.000
_cell.length_c   1.000
_cell.angle_alpha   90.00
_cell.angle_beta   90.00
_cell.angle_gamma   90.00
#
_symmetry.space_group_name_H-M   'P 1'
#
loop_
_entity.id
_entity.type
_entity.pdbx_description
1 polymer ?
#
loop_
_entity_poly.entity_id
_entity_poly.type
_entity_poly.pdbx_seq_one_letter_code
_entity_poly.pdbx_strand_id
1 'polypeptide(L)' 'MSLMMEMEELSQADLARKLGLSRARVTQMLNLLGLPEMLISEIEGMGDNWSKQLVTERQLRMRLSKV' A
#
# COMPACT_ATOMS: atom_id res chain seq x y z
N MET A 1 7.18 -1.00 22.89
CA MET A 1 6.49 -1.10 21.59
C MET A 1 5.49 0.04 21.49
N SER A 2 5.97 1.27 21.30
CA SER A 2 5.15 2.50 21.32
C SER A 2 5.67 3.45 20.25
N LEU A 3 5.45 3.08 19.00
CA LEU A 3 5.83 3.85 17.80
C LEU A 3 4.62 4.02 16.86
N MET A 4 3.40 3.85 17.38
CA MET A 4 2.19 4.26 16.67
C MET A 4 2.03 5.77 16.89
N MET A 5 2.56 6.51 15.92
CA MET A 5 2.10 7.83 15.49
C MET A 5 1.51 8.70 16.61
N GLU A 6 2.35 9.52 17.27
CA GLU A 6 1.88 10.85 17.64
C GLU A 6 1.32 11.47 16.36
N MET A 7 0.02 11.79 16.37
CA MET A 7 -0.68 12.43 15.25
C MET A 7 -0.19 13.87 15.10
N GLU A 8 1.06 14.06 14.66
CA GLU A 8 1.30 15.13 13.70
C GLU A 8 0.56 14.72 12.43
N GLU A 9 -0.33 15.56 11.91
CA GLU A 9 -0.93 15.38 10.58
C GLU A 9 0.15 15.52 9.51
N LEU A 10 1.04 14.54 9.42
CA LEU A 10 2.11 14.49 8.44
C LEU A 10 1.46 14.25 7.08
N SER A 11 1.59 15.24 6.19
CA SER A 11 1.15 15.06 4.82
C SER A 11 1.96 13.95 4.15
N GLN A 12 1.44 13.38 3.06
CA GLN A 12 2.21 12.41 2.26
C GLN A 12 3.56 12.99 1.78
N ALA A 13 3.64 14.32 1.61
CA ALA A 13 4.88 15.00 1.25
C ALA A 13 5.88 15.07 2.42
N ASP A 14 5.40 15.23 3.65
CA ASP A 14 6.24 15.21 4.86
C ASP A 14 6.76 13.82 5.13
N LEU A 15 5.90 12.81 5.00
CA LEU A 15 6.28 11.40 5.13
C LEU A 15 7.32 11.00 4.08
N ALA A 16 7.16 11.45 2.83
CA ALA A 16 8.13 11.20 1.76
C ALA A 16 9.51 11.82 2.08
N ARG A 17 9.54 13.07 2.54
CA ARG A 17 10.78 13.76 2.94
C ARG A 17 11.45 13.06 4.12
N LYS A 18 10.70 12.72 5.16
CA LYS A 18 11.20 12.05 6.38
C LYS A 18 11.80 10.68 6.08
N LEU A 19 11.22 9.93 5.14
CA LEU A 19 11.67 8.59 4.76
C LEU A 19 12.68 8.57 3.61
N GLY A 20 13.01 9.72 3.01
CA GLY A 20 13.87 9.77 1.83
C GLY A 20 13.28 9.08 0.60
N LEU A 21 11.94 9.03 0.49
CA LEU A 21 11.20 8.38 -0.59
C LEU A 21 10.55 9.40 -1.52
N SER A 22 10.17 8.97 -2.72
CA SER A 22 9.30 9.78 -3.56
C SER A 22 7.87 9.80 -2.99
N ARG A 23 7.16 10.92 -3.19
CA ARG A 23 5.72 11.02 -2.84
C ARG A 23 4.91 9.90 -3.49
N ALA A 24 5.19 9.59 -4.74
CA ALA A 24 4.51 8.50 -5.46
C ALA A 24 4.68 7.14 -4.75
N ARG A 25 5.87 6.84 -4.21
CA ARG A 25 6.12 5.61 -3.44
C ARG A 25 5.31 5.59 -2.15
N VAL A 26 5.26 6.71 -1.44
CA VAL A 26 4.44 6.84 -0.22
C VAL A 26 2.96 6.61 -0.55
N THR A 27 2.42 7.25 -1.57
CA THR A 27 1.03 7.07 -2.01
C THR A 27 0.75 5.60 -2.37
N GLN A 28 1.64 4.95 -3.13
CA GLN A 28 1.50 3.53 -3.46
C GLN A 28 1.41 2.64 -2.22
N MET A 29 2.29 2.85 -1.23
CA MET A 29 2.27 2.06 0.00
C MET A 29 1.00 2.31 0.82
N LEU A 30 0.57 3.56 0.95
CA LEU A 30 -0.68 3.89 1.67
C LEU A 30 -1.90 3.28 0.98
N ASN A 31 -1.94 3.28 -0.36
CA ASN A 31 -3.03 2.62 -1.10
C ASN A 31 -3.07 1.10 -0.84
N LEU A 32 -1.92 0.44 -0.66
CA LEU A 32 -1.86 -0.98 -0.33
C LEU A 32 -2.38 -1.28 1.08
N LEU A 33 -2.15 -0.36 2.03
CA LEU A 33 -2.70 -0.49 3.39
C LEU A 33 -4.22 -0.29 3.43
N GLY A 34 -4.79 0.38 2.43
CA GLY A 34 -6.23 0.59 2.27
C GLY A 34 -6.95 -0.46 1.41
N LEU A 35 -6.34 -1.62 1.14
CA LEU A 35 -6.98 -2.66 0.35
C LEU A 35 -8.19 -3.27 1.11
N PRO A 36 -9.33 -3.50 0.44
CA PRO A 36 -10.46 -4.22 1.02
C PRO A 36 -10.08 -5.64 1.41
N GLU A 37 -10.65 -6.14 2.50
CA GLU A 37 -10.38 -7.48 3.04
C GLU A 37 -10.54 -8.59 2.00
N MET A 38 -11.61 -8.53 1.19
CA MET A 38 -11.85 -9.48 0.09
C MET A 38 -10.66 -9.57 -0.87
N LEU A 39 -10.05 -8.42 -1.17
CA LEU A 39 -8.93 -8.32 -2.09
C LEU A 39 -7.64 -8.83 -1.43
N ILE A 40 -7.47 -8.63 -0.12
CA ILE A 40 -6.37 -9.20 0.66
C ILE A 40 -6.48 -10.74 0.62
N SER A 41 -7.65 -11.30 0.92
CA SER A 41 -7.87 -12.75 0.88
C SER A 41 -7.63 -13.35 -0.52
N GLU A 42 -8.03 -12.65 -1.59
CA GLU A 42 -7.73 -13.07 -2.96
C GLU A 42 -6.22 -13.12 -3.23
N ILE A 43 -5.46 -12.12 -2.78
CA ILE A 43 -4.00 -12.05 -2.96
C ILE A 43 -3.31 -13.15 -2.16
N GLU A 44 -3.68 -13.35 -0.89
CA GLU A 44 -3.14 -14.41 -0.04
C GLU A 44 -3.40 -15.80 -0.63
N GLY A 45 -4.58 -16.01 -1.23
CA GLY A 45 -4.94 -17.24 -1.92
C GLY A 45 -4.11 -17.56 -3.17
N MET A 46 -3.37 -16.58 -3.72
CA MET A 46 -2.46 -16.84 -4.85
C MET A 46 -1.19 -17.60 -4.42
N GLY A 47 -0.93 -17.65 -3.11
CA GLY A 47 0.25 -18.26 -2.52
C GLY A 47 1.54 -17.48 -2.79
N ASP A 48 2.64 -18.06 -2.33
CA ASP A 48 3.96 -17.46 -2.37
C ASP A 48 4.58 -17.57 -3.78
N ASN A 49 4.67 -16.43 -4.47
CA ASN A 49 5.19 -16.34 -5.83
C ASN A 49 6.49 -15.52 -5.89
N TRP A 50 7.46 -15.81 -5.01
CA TRP A 50 8.71 -15.05 -4.88
C TRP A 50 9.56 -14.97 -6.17
N SER A 51 9.38 -15.92 -7.10
CA SER A 51 10.10 -15.97 -8.37
C SER A 51 9.42 -15.23 -9.52
N LYS A 52 8.16 -14.78 -9.36
CA LYS A 52 7.42 -14.11 -10.43
C LYS A 52 6.39 -13.10 -9.89
N GLN A 53 6.28 -11.96 -10.56
CA GLN A 53 5.24 -10.99 -10.25
C GLN A 53 3.88 -11.46 -10.82
N LEU A 54 2.89 -11.70 -9.95
CA LEU A 54 1.52 -12.04 -10.36
C LEU A 54 0.61 -10.83 -10.54
N VAL A 55 0.77 -9.81 -9.68
CA VAL A 55 -0.05 -8.60 -9.67
C VAL A 55 0.80 -7.36 -9.48
N THR A 56 0.38 -6.26 -10.08
CA THR A 56 0.96 -4.93 -9.89
C THR A 56 0.02 -4.07 -9.05
N GLU A 57 0.55 -3.08 -8.33
CA GLU A 57 -0.28 -2.10 -7.60
C GLU A 57 -1.32 -1.44 -8.50
N ARG A 58 -0.97 -1.14 -9.76
CA ARG A 58 -1.90 -0.58 -10.74
C ARG A 58 -3.09 -1.51 -11.00
N GLN A 59 -2.85 -2.82 -11.13
CA GLN A 59 -3.92 -3.81 -11.29
C GLN A 59 -4.79 -3.91 -10.04
N LEU A 60 -4.18 -3.85 -8.85
CA LEU A 60 -4.92 -3.82 -7.58
C LEU A 60 -5.83 -2.59 -7.48
N ARG A 61 -5.32 -1.40 -7.81
CA ARG A 61 -6.13 -0.17 -7.84
C ARG A 61 -7.32 -0.22 -8.80
N MET A 62 -7.16 -0.83 -9.98
CA MET A 62 -8.28 -0.98 -10.93
C MET A 62 -9.40 -1.88 -10.40
N ARG A 63 -9.09 -2.79 -9.47
CA ARG A 63 -10.11 -3.59 -8.79
C ARG A 63 -10.84 -2.79 -7.71
N LEU A 64 -10.20 -1.79 -7.09
CA LEU A 64 -10.83 -0.88 -6.12
C LEU A 64 -11.89 0.02 -6.77
N SER A 65 -11.69 0.43 -8.03
CA SER A 65 -12.60 1.33 -8.75
C SER A 65 -13.88 0.66 -9.31
N LYS A 66 -14.12 -0.61 -9.00
CA LYS A 66 -15.27 -1.39 -9.52
C LYS A 66 -16.36 -1.66 -8.47
N VAL A 67 -16.33 -0.96 -7.33
CA VAL A 67 -17.37 -1.03 -6.28
C VAL A 67 -18.24 0.21 -6.35
#